data_AF-W4V742-F1
#
_entry.id   AF-W4V742-F1
#
_cell.length_a   1.000
_cell.length_b   1.000
_cell.length_c   1.000
_cell.angle_alpha   90.00
_cell.angle_beta   90.00
_cell.angle_gamma   90.00
#
_symmetry.space_group_name_H-M   'P 1'
#
loop_
_entity.id
_entity.type
_entity.pdbx_description
1 polymer ?
#
loop_
_entity_poly.entity_id
_entity_poly.type
_entity_poly.pdbx_seq_one_letter_code
_entity_poly.pdbx_strand_id
1 'polypeptide(L)' 'MASDHLYVPFIESVKNTFRKNADIEICIERSFYTQNDDIRSLGVASIINFFGKVKGRFLIDMEKELIFAVAKK' A
#
# COMPACT_ATOMS: atom_id res chain seq x y z
N MET A 1 1.82 -24.43 -0.93
CA MET A 1 0.68 -23.53 -0.66
C MET A 1 1.05 -22.17 -1.26
N ALA A 2 0.36 -21.73 -2.32
CA ALA A 2 0.80 -20.62 -3.18
C ALA A 2 0.26 -19.24 -2.75
N SER A 3 -0.37 -19.17 -1.57
CA SER A 3 -1.10 -18.00 -1.05
C SER A 3 -0.23 -17.03 -0.25
N ASP A 4 0.96 -17.45 0.18
CA ASP A 4 1.57 -16.84 1.38
C ASP A 4 2.33 -15.53 1.11
N HIS A 5 2.43 -15.08 -0.15
CA HIS A 5 3.25 -13.91 -0.50
C HIS A 5 2.66 -12.98 -1.57
N LEU A 6 1.33 -12.94 -1.77
CA LEU A 6 0.72 -11.98 -2.72
C LEU A 6 0.98 -10.50 -2.37
N TYR A 7 1.29 -10.22 -1.11
CA TYR A 7 1.62 -8.87 -0.65
C TYR A 7 3.02 -8.42 -1.08
N VAL A 8 3.96 -9.34 -1.33
CA VAL A 8 5.34 -9.02 -1.74
C VAL A 8 5.38 -8.25 -3.07
N PRO A 9 4.80 -8.75 -4.18
CA PRO A 9 4.79 -8.00 -5.44
C PRO A 9 4.00 -6.69 -5.32
N PHE A 10 2.99 -6.64 -4.46
CA PHE A 10 2.26 -5.40 -4.19
C PHE A 10 3.16 -4.35 -3.53
N ILE A 11 3.87 -4.69 -2.46
CA ILE A 11 4.79 -3.76 -1.77
C ILE A 11 5.88 -3.27 -2.70
N GLU A 12 6.51 -4.18 -3.46
CA GLU A 12 7.55 -3.80 -4.42
C GLU A 12 7.00 -2.88 -5.52
N SER A 13 5.77 -3.13 -5.99
CA SER A 13 5.11 -2.23 -6.94
C SER A 13 4.87 -0.84 -6.33
N VAL A 14 4.40 -0.76 -5.08
CA VAL A 14 4.15 0.52 -4.41
C VAL A 14 5.45 1.31 -4.23
N LYS A 15 6.51 0.67 -3.71
CA LYS A 15 7.84 1.29 -3.58
C LYS A 15 8.35 1.86 -4.90
N ASN A 16 8.29 1.05 -5.96
CA ASN A 16 8.77 1.47 -7.28
C ASN A 16 7.94 2.64 -7.84
N THR A 17 6.62 2.63 -7.66
CA THR A 17 5.74 3.70 -8.12
C THR A 17 6.04 5.02 -7.42
N PHE A 18 6.19 5.01 -6.09
CA PHE A 18 6.49 6.22 -5.32
C PHE A 18 7.89 6.75 -5.62
N ARG A 19 8.87 5.85 -5.79
CA ARG A 19 10.22 6.25 -6.20
C ARG A 19 10.24 6.89 -7.58
N LYS A 20 9.60 6.26 -8.58
CA LYS A 20 9.60 6.76 -9.97
C LYS A 20 8.82 8.07 -10.13
N ASN A 21 7.62 8.13 -9.56
CA ASN A 21 6.70 9.24 -9.82
C ASN A 21 6.84 10.38 -8.83
N ALA A 22 7.31 10.13 -7.61
CA ALA A 22 7.39 11.14 -6.56
C ALA A 22 8.82 11.34 -6.02
N ASP A 23 9.79 10.52 -6.42
CA ASP A 23 11.13 10.44 -5.79
C ASP A 23 11.07 10.20 -4.27
N ILE A 24 10.04 9.48 -3.82
CA ILE A 24 9.83 9.14 -2.42
C ILE A 24 10.32 7.71 -2.18
N GLU A 25 11.18 7.52 -1.17
CA GLU A 25 11.61 6.22 -0.70
C GLU A 25 10.68 5.71 0.42
N ILE A 26 10.06 4.55 0.22
CA ILE A 26 9.23 3.91 1.23
C ILE A 26 10.05 2.88 2.01
N CYS A 27 10.22 3.13 3.30
CA CYS A 27 10.84 2.22 4.26
C CYS A 27 9.78 1.35 4.95
N ILE A 28 10.06 0.06 5.13
CA ILE A 28 9.17 -0.84 5.87
C ILE A 28 9.71 -0.94 7.30
N GLU A 29 8.96 -0.41 8.27
CA GLU A 29 9.20 -0.76 9.67
C GLU A 29 8.68 -2.18 9.92
N ARG A 30 9.56 -3.00 10.49
CA ARG A 30 9.35 -4.45 10.65
C ARG A 30 8.12 -4.72 11.53
N SER A 31 6.98 -5.04 10.91
CA SER A 31 5.99 -6.03 11.33
C SER A 31 4.76 -5.96 10.42
N PHE A 32 4.37 -7.09 9.83
CA PHE A 32 3.03 -7.25 9.28
C PHE A 32 2.11 -7.65 10.43
N TYR A 33 1.12 -6.83 10.74
CA TYR A 33 0.12 -7.14 11.76
C TYR A 33 -1.14 -7.67 11.10
N THR A 34 -1.73 -8.72 11.69
CA THR A 34 -3.12 -9.05 11.41
C THR A 34 -3.96 -7.90 11.94
N GLN A 35 -4.68 -7.25 11.04
CA GLN A 35 -5.50 -6.08 11.35
C GLN A 35 -6.62 -6.47 12.32
N ASN A 36 -6.46 -6.12 13.60
CA ASN A 36 -7.41 -6.43 14.67
C ASN A 36 -8.24 -5.22 15.12
N ASP A 37 -7.86 -4.00 14.71
CA ASP A 37 -8.55 -2.75 15.07
C ASP A 37 -9.16 -2.09 13.82
N ASP A 38 -10.26 -1.36 14.03
CA ASP A 38 -10.86 -0.51 12.99
C ASP A 38 -9.82 0.47 12.43
N ILE A 39 -9.72 0.52 11.10
CA ILE A 39 -8.76 1.36 10.40
C ILE A 39 -9.08 2.82 10.71
N ARG A 40 -8.29 3.44 11.58
CA ARG A 40 -8.32 4.89 11.71
C ARG A 40 -7.72 5.48 10.43
N SER A 41 -8.58 5.96 9.55
CA SER A 41 -8.14 6.49 8.26
C SER A 41 -7.15 7.65 8.45
N LEU A 42 -6.06 7.62 7.68
CA LEU A 42 -5.05 8.68 7.65
C LEU A 42 -5.47 9.88 6.76
N GLY A 43 -6.61 9.77 6.08
CA GLY A 43 -7.27 10.88 5.40
C GLY A 43 -7.28 10.76 3.87
N VAL A 44 -6.42 9.92 3.28
CA VAL A 44 -6.51 9.55 1.85
C VAL A 44 -6.25 8.06 1.68
N ALA A 45 -7.27 7.33 1.25
CA ALA A 45 -7.20 5.89 1.03
C ALA A 45 -7.40 5.53 -0.46
N SER A 46 -6.62 4.56 -0.92
CA SER A 46 -6.79 3.90 -2.22
C SER A 46 -7.03 2.42 -2.01
N ILE A 47 -8.11 1.90 -2.59
CA ILE A 47 -8.49 0.49 -2.52
C ILE A 47 -8.45 -0.11 -3.93
N ILE A 48 -7.68 -1.18 -4.08
CA ILE A 48 -7.58 -1.93 -5.34
C ILE A 48 -8.15 -3.32 -5.10
N ASN A 49 -9.31 -3.59 -5.70
CA ASN A 49 -9.93 -4.91 -5.66
C ASN A 49 -9.34 -5.79 -6.76
N PHE A 50 -9.02 -7.05 -6.44
CA PHE A 50 -8.53 -8.01 -7.41
C PHE A 50 -9.32 -9.32 -7.35
N PHE A 51 -9.48 -9.94 -8.52
CA PHE A 51 -10.24 -11.17 -8.69
C PHE A 51 -9.46 -12.11 -9.62
N GLY A 52 -9.25 -13.35 -9.17
CA GLY A 52 -8.60 -14.41 -9.93
C GLY A 52 -8.75 -15.75 -9.22
N LYS A 53 -7.70 -16.58 -9.20
CA LYS A 53 -7.65 -17.80 -8.38
C LYS A 53 -7.90 -17.50 -6.89
N VAL A 54 -7.53 -16.30 -6.44
CA VAL A 54 -7.83 -15.75 -5.12
C VAL A 54 -8.54 -14.40 -5.34
N LYS A 55 -9.48 -14.06 -4.45
CA LYS A 55 -10.14 -12.75 -4.40
C LYS A 55 -9.61 -11.98 -3.20
N GLY A 56 -9.42 -10.69 -3.35
CA GLY A 56 -8.95 -9.87 -2.25
C GLY A 56 -8.90 -8.40 -2.61
N ARG A 57 -8.32 -7.62 -1.70
CA ARG A 57 -8.12 -6.19 -1.86
C ARG A 57 -6.76 -5.79 -1.33
N PHE A 58 -6.14 -4.83 -1.99
CA PHE A 58 -5.03 -4.08 -1.45
C PHE A 58 -5.52 -2.70 -1.02
N LEU A 59 -5.04 -2.25 0.15
CA LEU A 59 -5.34 -0.94 0.70
C LEU A 59 -4.03 -0.19 0.86
N ILE A 60 -4.01 1.07 0.42
CA ILE A 60 -2.98 2.05 0.76
C ILE A 60 -3.72 3.19 1.46
N ASP A 61 -3.43 3.41 2.73
CA ASP A 61 -3.97 4.53 3.49
C ASP A 61 -2.82 5.45 3.88
N MET A 62 -2.98 6.74 3.63
CA MET A 62 -1.90 7.72 3.65
C MET A 62 -2.36 9.02 4.29
N GLU A 63 -1.40 9.68 4.94
CA GLU A 63 -1.58 11.04 5.42
C GLU A 63 -1.71 12.02 4.25
N LYS A 64 -2.49 13.08 4.46
CA LYS A 64 -2.74 14.11 3.45
C LYS A 64 -1.45 14.76 2.95
N GLU A 65 -0.49 14.99 3.84
CA GLU A 65 0.78 15.63 3.50
C GLU A 65 1.62 14.77 2.55
N LEU A 66 1.66 13.45 2.76
CA LEU A 66 2.32 12.51 1.86
C LEU A 66 1.68 12.55 0.47
N ILE A 67 0.35 12.63 0.38
CA ILE A 67 -0.34 12.75 -0.90
C ILE A 67 -0.05 14.06 -1.61
N PHE A 68 0.02 15.17 -0.90
CA PHE A 68 0.43 16.43 -1.52
C PHE A 68 1.86 16.38 -2.03
N ALA A 69 2.77 15.68 -1.35
CA ALA A 69 4.12 15.47 -1.84
C ALA A 69 4.13 14.63 -3.14
N VAL A 70 3.29 13.60 -3.21
CA VAL A 70 3.14 12.76 -4.42
C VAL A 70 2.52 13.52 -5.59
N ALA A 71 1.48 14.33 -5.35
CA ALA A 71 0.70 15.00 -6.39
C ALA A 71 1.33 16.29 -6.94
N LYS A 72 2.40 16.80 -6.32
CA LYS A 72 3.08 18.04 -6.73
C LYS A 72 4.00 17.88 -7.96
N LYS A 73 4.17 16.67 -8.46
CA LYS A 73 5.06 16.35 -9.59
C LYS A 73 4.31 16.25 -10.91
#